data_AF-A0A8J7DNX3-F1
#
_entry.id   AF-A0A8J7DNX3-F1
#
_cell.length_a   1.000
_cell.length_b   1.000
_cell.length_c   1.000
_cell.angle_alpha   90.00
_cell.angle_beta   90.00
_cell.angle_gamma   90.00
#
_symmetry.space_group_name_H-M   'P 1'
#
loop_
_entity.id
_entity.type
_entity.pdbx_description
1 polymer ?
#
loop_
_entity_poly.entity_id
_entity_poly.type
_entity_poly.pdbx_seq_one_letter_code
_entity_poly.pdbx_strand_id
1 'polypeptide(L)'
;MIFAPEGILYLFISPSEALEGTYTIDSTTQPKHLNISFGEAEQVISTIFEFPDTDRLQFANSSPGEPRPTEFGNRTLRLRKTAEVATLPQNVVVVSSDDIETEEKTAKQSEGKTNVGAMNRAQQAFFLEESQFTDALDELGIGIAPETETYKYNLVVIEEGKLVQTLATSKKEGLKSYTGIVFATDESQGKMSQTLLCESDEPTQATPPQPNTEEGAIACPSGYTSLK
;
A
#
# COMPACT_ATOMS: atom_id res chain seq x y z
N MET A 1 16.96 -17.66 -7.21
CA MET A 1 17.06 -17.85 -5.75
C MET A 1 18.45 -18.34 -5.43
N ILE A 2 19.06 -17.87 -4.34
CA ILE A 2 20.40 -18.27 -3.88
C ILE A 2 20.28 -18.73 -2.42
N PHE A 3 20.70 -19.96 -2.13
CA PHE A 3 20.90 -20.46 -0.77
C PHE A 3 22.34 -20.14 -0.36
N ALA A 4 22.52 -19.03 0.36
CA ALA A 4 23.81 -18.58 0.82
C ALA A 4 24.22 -19.29 2.12
N PRO A 5 25.51 -19.30 2.49
CA PRO A 5 25.95 -19.85 3.77
C PRO A 5 25.28 -19.14 4.98
N GLU A 6 25.49 -19.70 6.18
CA GLU A 6 24.91 -19.19 7.44
C GLU A 6 23.37 -19.13 7.50
N GLY A 7 22.67 -19.82 6.59
CA GLY A 7 21.20 -19.90 6.60
C GLY A 7 20.52 -18.70 5.95
N ILE A 8 21.19 -17.97 5.06
CA ILE A 8 20.63 -16.83 4.33
C ILE A 8 20.06 -17.28 2.99
N LEU A 9 18.89 -16.75 2.62
CA LEU A 9 18.21 -17.04 1.37
C LEU A 9 17.96 -15.74 0.60
N TYR A 10 18.31 -15.69 -0.68
CA TYR A 10 17.96 -14.57 -1.56
C TYR A 10 16.95 -15.01 -2.62
N LEU A 11 15.78 -14.39 -2.61
CA LEU A 11 14.74 -14.56 -3.64
C LEU A 11 14.77 -13.37 -4.59
N PHE A 12 15.14 -13.60 -5.84
CA PHE A 12 15.13 -12.56 -6.86
C PHE A 12 13.68 -12.24 -7.24
N ILE A 13 13.28 -10.98 -7.07
CA ILE A 13 11.98 -10.45 -7.49
C ILE A 13 12.09 -9.70 -8.82
N SER A 14 13.28 -9.20 -9.14
CA SER A 14 13.65 -8.64 -10.45
C SER A 14 15.11 -9.01 -10.77
N PRO A 15 15.62 -8.71 -11.99
CA PRO A 15 17.04 -8.94 -12.31
C PRO A 15 18.02 -8.13 -11.45
N SER A 16 17.56 -7.06 -10.81
CA SER A 16 18.36 -6.13 -10.01
C SER A 16 17.94 -6.06 -8.54
N GLU A 17 16.91 -6.79 -8.11
CA GLU A 17 16.45 -6.80 -6.72
C GLU A 17 16.24 -8.21 -6.21
N ALA A 18 16.67 -8.42 -4.97
CA ALA A 18 16.44 -9.67 -4.26
C ALA A 18 15.89 -9.39 -2.86
N LEU A 19 14.88 -10.17 -2.47
CA LEU A 19 14.38 -10.25 -1.12
C LEU A 19 15.31 -11.14 -0.29
N GLU A 20 15.80 -10.62 0.84
CA GLU A 20 16.54 -11.41 1.82
C GLU A 20 15.57 -12.15 2.75
N GLY A 21 15.93 -13.39 3.04
CA GLY A 21 15.24 -14.26 3.97
C GLY A 21 16.22 -15.19 4.66
N THR A 22 15.68 -16.08 5.47
CA THR A 22 16.43 -17.11 6.17
C THR A 22 15.91 -18.49 5.84
N TYR A 23 16.78 -19.49 6.00
CA TYR A 23 16.40 -20.88 5.89
C TYR A 23 17.09 -21.75 6.94
N THR A 24 16.41 -22.79 7.39
CA THR A 24 17.01 -23.85 8.21
C THR A 24 16.68 -25.21 7.62
N ILE A 25 17.62 -26.14 7.75
CA ILE A 25 17.44 -27.52 7.30
C ILE A 25 17.61 -28.48 8.46
N ASP A 26 16.80 -29.52 8.47
CA ASP A 26 17.03 -30.71 9.28
C ASP A 26 17.04 -31.92 8.34
N SER A 27 18.25 -32.46 8.16
CA SER A 27 18.49 -33.63 7.30
C SER A 27 18.43 -34.96 8.05
N THR A 28 18.14 -34.93 9.36
CA THR A 28 18.04 -36.13 10.20
C THR A 28 16.65 -36.78 10.14
N THR A 29 15.66 -36.03 9.66
CA THR A 29 14.28 -36.46 9.46
C THR A 29 14.06 -37.11 8.08
N GLN A 30 13.01 -37.93 7.99
CA GLN A 30 12.56 -38.52 6.73
C GLN A 30 11.05 -38.37 6.60
N PRO A 31 10.54 -37.54 5.67
CA PRO A 31 11.29 -36.70 4.72
C PRO A 31 12.14 -35.61 5.39
N LYS A 32 13.18 -35.12 4.71
CA LYS A 32 14.04 -34.05 5.26
C LYS A 32 13.28 -32.74 5.33
N HIS A 33 13.55 -31.94 6.35
CA HIS A 33 12.80 -30.74 6.68
C HIS A 33 13.54 -29.47 6.25
N LEU A 34 12.81 -28.53 5.63
CA LEU A 34 13.27 -27.19 5.29
C LEU A 34 12.29 -26.18 5.89
N ASN A 35 12.82 -25.13 6.52
CA ASN A 35 12.05 -23.95 6.89
C ASN A 35 12.60 -22.77 6.11
N ILE A 36 11.71 -21.93 5.59
CA ILE A 36 12.06 -20.70 4.90
C ILE A 36 11.27 -19.55 5.54
N SER A 37 11.91 -18.41 5.77
CA SER A 37 11.24 -17.18 6.21
C SER A 37 11.70 -16.00 5.36
N PHE A 38 10.78 -15.13 5.00
CA PHE A 38 11.05 -13.82 4.40
C PHE A 38 10.29 -12.79 5.25
N GLY A 39 10.99 -12.04 6.10
CA GLY A 39 10.37 -11.13 7.07
C GLY A 39 10.20 -11.74 8.48
N GLU A 40 9.07 -11.47 9.13
CA GLU A 40 8.81 -11.85 10.53
C GLU A 40 8.88 -13.37 10.79
N ALA A 41 9.32 -13.74 11.99
CA ALA A 41 9.53 -15.13 12.39
C ALA A 41 8.24 -15.99 12.44
N GLU A 42 7.05 -15.39 12.37
CA GLU A 42 5.77 -16.11 12.34
C GLU A 42 5.36 -16.53 10.91
N GLN A 43 5.96 -15.97 9.86
CA GLN A 43 5.64 -16.30 8.46
C GLN A 43 6.54 -17.41 7.89
N VAL A 44 6.91 -18.38 8.73
CA VAL A 44 7.78 -19.49 8.33
C VAL A 44 7.02 -20.50 7.49
N ILE A 45 7.53 -20.75 6.28
CA ILE A 45 7.10 -21.84 5.41
C ILE A 45 7.80 -23.11 5.87
N SER A 46 7.04 -24.05 6.43
CA SER A 46 7.54 -25.36 6.86
C SER A 46 7.30 -26.41 5.77
N THR A 47 8.35 -26.86 5.09
CA THR A 47 8.22 -27.80 3.97
C THR A 47 9.18 -29.00 4.08
N ILE A 48 9.01 -29.99 3.20
CA ILE A 48 9.98 -31.08 3.04
C ILE A 48 10.79 -30.87 1.77
N PHE A 49 12.04 -31.33 1.76
CA PHE A 49 12.92 -31.20 0.61
C PHE A 49 13.70 -32.47 0.33
N GLU A 50 14.13 -32.63 -0.92
CA GLU A 50 15.10 -33.63 -1.32
C GLU A 50 15.97 -33.14 -2.49
N PHE A 51 17.07 -33.86 -2.71
CA PHE A 51 17.93 -33.72 -3.88
C PHE A 51 17.77 -34.97 -4.75
N PRO A 52 16.94 -34.95 -5.80
CA PRO A 52 16.78 -36.09 -6.70
C PRO A 52 18.08 -36.46 -7.41
N ASP A 53 18.99 -35.50 -7.59
CA ASP A 53 20.37 -35.67 -8.03
C ASP A 53 21.24 -34.49 -7.58
N THR A 54 22.46 -34.40 -8.10
CA THR A 54 23.46 -33.39 -7.70
C THR A 54 23.07 -31.94 -8.02
N ASP A 55 22.24 -31.72 -9.05
CA ASP A 55 21.95 -30.38 -9.57
C ASP A 55 20.49 -29.97 -9.38
N ARG A 56 19.66 -30.84 -8.78
CA ARG A 56 18.24 -30.57 -8.57
C ARG A 56 17.91 -30.57 -7.09
N LEU A 57 17.31 -29.47 -6.64
CA LEU A 57 16.64 -29.36 -5.35
C LEU A 57 15.14 -29.37 -5.62
N GLN A 58 14.38 -30.15 -4.85
CA GLN A 58 12.93 -30.05 -4.88
C GLN A 58 12.35 -29.99 -3.48
N PHE A 59 11.26 -29.24 -3.31
CA PHE A 59 10.54 -29.13 -2.04
C PHE A 59 9.03 -29.06 -2.27
N ALA A 60 8.27 -29.58 -1.31
CA ALA A 60 6.82 -29.60 -1.39
C ALA A 60 6.26 -28.16 -1.34
N ASN A 61 5.13 -27.96 -2.01
CA ASN A 61 4.42 -26.68 -1.93
C ASN A 61 3.76 -26.56 -0.55
N SER A 62 3.96 -25.43 0.12
CA SER A 62 3.41 -25.13 1.45
C SER A 62 3.36 -23.62 1.64
N SER A 63 2.41 -23.15 2.45
CA SER A 63 2.22 -21.74 2.80
C SER A 63 2.58 -21.49 4.27
N PRO A 64 2.89 -20.24 4.66
CA PRO A 64 3.09 -19.89 6.06
C PRO A 64 1.93 -20.34 6.95
N GLY A 65 2.23 -20.92 8.12
CA GLY A 65 1.25 -21.39 9.09
C GLY A 65 0.57 -22.74 8.76
N GLU A 66 0.76 -23.29 7.56
CA GLU A 66 0.24 -24.63 7.24
C GLU A 66 1.09 -25.73 7.91
N PRO A 67 0.48 -26.88 8.26
CA PRO A 67 1.23 -28.04 8.71
C PRO A 67 2.25 -28.48 7.65
N ARG A 68 3.44 -28.90 8.11
CA ARG A 68 4.48 -29.41 7.22
C ARG A 68 3.94 -30.60 6.39
N PRO A 69 4.06 -30.57 5.05
CA PRO A 69 3.71 -31.72 4.21
C PRO A 69 4.50 -32.97 4.61
N THR A 70 3.88 -34.15 4.51
CA THR A 70 4.52 -35.44 4.79
C THR A 70 4.97 -36.19 3.54
N GLU A 71 4.56 -35.73 2.36
CA GLU A 71 4.90 -36.31 1.06
C GLU A 71 4.95 -35.24 -0.05
N PHE A 72 5.61 -35.57 -1.17
CA PHE A 72 5.69 -34.68 -2.32
C PHE A 72 4.44 -34.80 -3.19
N GLY A 73 3.74 -33.68 -3.37
CA GLY A 73 2.55 -33.60 -4.23
C GLY A 73 2.84 -33.30 -5.70
N ASN A 74 1.77 -33.10 -6.47
CA ASN A 74 1.85 -32.72 -7.89
C ASN A 74 2.44 -31.31 -8.12
N ARG A 75 2.35 -30.41 -7.12
CA ARG A 75 2.84 -29.02 -7.17
C ARG A 75 4.24 -28.83 -6.57
N THR A 76 5.05 -29.88 -6.49
CA THR A 76 6.44 -29.78 -6.01
C THR A 76 7.25 -28.74 -6.79
N LEU A 77 7.87 -27.83 -6.05
CA LEU A 77 8.78 -26.82 -6.58
C LEU A 77 10.12 -27.48 -6.89
N ARG A 78 10.65 -27.24 -8.10
CA ARG A 78 11.89 -27.85 -8.59
C ARG A 78 12.85 -26.75 -9.03
N LEU A 79 13.99 -26.69 -8.37
CA LEU A 79 15.06 -25.75 -8.69
C LEU A 79 16.22 -26.52 -9.29
N ARG A 80 16.79 -25.96 -10.35
CA ARG A 80 18.04 -26.45 -10.95
C ARG A 80 19.18 -25.53 -10.51
N LYS A 81 20.30 -26.12 -10.11
CA LYS A 81 21.54 -25.41 -9.86
C LYS A 81 22.02 -24.76 -11.16
N THR A 82 22.23 -23.45 -11.14
CA THR A 82 22.71 -22.67 -12.30
C THR A 82 24.08 -22.07 -12.09
N ALA A 83 24.60 -22.07 -10.87
CA ALA A 83 25.91 -21.54 -10.50
C ALA A 83 26.50 -22.31 -9.32
N GLU A 84 27.83 -22.32 -9.23
CA GLU A 84 28.59 -22.85 -8.08
C GLU A 84 28.78 -21.83 -6.96
N VAL A 85 28.54 -20.54 -7.26
CA VAL A 85 28.78 -19.43 -6.33
C VAL A 85 27.45 -19.01 -5.70
N ALA A 86 27.44 -18.89 -4.37
CA ALA A 86 26.27 -18.51 -3.58
C ALA A 86 26.30 -17.04 -3.11
N THR A 87 27.04 -16.18 -3.81
CA THR A 87 27.11 -14.74 -3.52
C THR A 87 26.17 -13.95 -4.41
N LEU A 88 25.55 -12.90 -3.87
CA LEU A 88 24.77 -11.94 -4.66
C LEU A 88 25.66 -11.24 -5.70
N PRO A 89 25.17 -11.04 -6.94
CA PRO A 89 25.82 -10.16 -7.91
C PRO A 89 25.89 -8.71 -7.41
N GLN A 90 26.95 -7.98 -7.76
CA GLN A 90 27.18 -6.61 -7.29
C GLN A 90 26.09 -5.60 -7.70
N ASN A 91 25.37 -5.88 -8.77
CA ASN A 91 24.31 -5.00 -9.29
C ASN A 91 22.92 -5.29 -8.70
N VAL A 92 22.85 -6.14 -7.66
CA VAL A 92 21.59 -6.52 -7.02
C VAL A 92 21.44 -5.77 -5.72
N VAL A 93 20.33 -5.05 -5.58
CA VAL A 93 19.90 -4.39 -4.36
C VAL A 93 19.12 -5.39 -3.52
N VAL A 94 19.48 -5.51 -2.25
CA VAL A 94 18.71 -6.31 -1.29
C VAL A 94 17.59 -5.43 -0.74
N VAL A 95 16.35 -5.88 -0.89
CA VAL A 95 15.17 -5.24 -0.32
C VAL A 95 14.62 -6.11 0.80
N SER A 96 14.08 -5.50 1.85
CA SER A 96 13.38 -6.23 2.90
C SER A 96 11.90 -6.42 2.54
N SER A 97 11.23 -7.36 3.20
CA SER A 97 9.77 -7.53 3.10
C SER A 97 9.03 -6.25 3.45
N ASP A 98 9.54 -5.54 4.46
CA ASP A 98 8.92 -4.36 5.05
C ASP A 98 9.02 -3.16 4.10
N ASP A 99 10.12 -3.07 3.34
CA ASP A 99 10.30 -2.06 2.30
C ASP A 99 9.26 -2.23 1.19
N ILE A 100 9.06 -3.47 0.72
CA ILE A 100 8.08 -3.79 -0.33
C ILE A 100 6.66 -3.44 0.15
N GLU A 101 6.31 -3.85 1.37
CA GLU A 101 4.99 -3.53 1.94
C GLU A 101 4.78 -2.01 2.07
N THR A 102 5.82 -1.28 2.47
CA THR A 102 5.79 0.18 2.62
C THR A 102 5.64 0.87 1.26
N GLU A 103 6.36 0.43 0.23
CA GLU A 103 6.25 0.95 -1.13
C GLU A 103 4.85 0.70 -1.70
N GLU A 104 4.29 -0.50 -1.53
CA GLU A 104 2.93 -0.79 -1.96
C GLU A 104 1.89 0.10 -1.28
N LYS A 105 2.00 0.28 0.04
CA LYS A 105 1.10 1.16 0.80
C LYS A 105 1.22 2.61 0.31
N THR A 106 2.44 3.08 0.06
CA THR A 106 2.70 4.44 -0.45
C THR A 106 2.13 4.63 -1.84
N ALA A 107 2.30 3.66 -2.74
CA ALA A 107 1.70 3.68 -4.07
C ALA A 107 0.17 3.75 -4.01
N LYS A 108 -0.47 2.92 -3.17
CA LYS A 108 -1.92 2.93 -2.97
C LYS A 108 -2.39 4.27 -2.36
N GLN A 109 -1.68 4.80 -1.37
CA GLN A 109 -1.99 6.09 -0.74
C GLN A 109 -1.87 7.28 -1.70
N SER A 110 -0.98 7.20 -2.69
CA SER A 110 -0.84 8.24 -3.72
C SER A 110 -2.12 8.46 -4.54
N GLU A 111 -2.92 7.41 -4.73
CA GLU A 111 -4.22 7.46 -5.41
C GLU A 111 -5.20 8.35 -4.62
N GLY A 112 -5.41 8.03 -3.34
CA GLY A 112 -6.27 8.80 -2.44
C GLY A 112 -5.89 10.28 -2.40
N LYS A 113 -4.61 10.56 -2.15
CA LYS A 113 -4.08 11.93 -2.11
C LYS A 113 -4.29 12.69 -3.43
N THR A 114 -3.97 12.06 -4.56
CA THR A 114 -4.07 12.69 -5.89
C THR A 114 -5.52 12.98 -6.26
N ASN A 115 -6.42 12.03 -6.02
CA ASN A 115 -7.84 12.15 -6.34
C ASN A 115 -8.51 13.23 -5.49
N VAL A 116 -8.21 13.32 -4.20
CA VAL A 116 -8.70 14.43 -3.35
C VAL A 116 -8.18 15.78 -3.84
N GLY A 117 -6.90 15.88 -4.20
CA GLY A 117 -6.36 17.11 -4.79
C GLY A 117 -7.04 17.49 -6.12
N ALA A 118 -7.40 16.52 -6.95
CA ALA A 118 -8.15 16.75 -8.18
C ALA A 118 -9.59 17.18 -7.91
N MET A 119 -10.30 16.55 -6.96
CA MET A 119 -11.63 16.97 -6.51
C MET A 119 -11.60 18.41 -5.99
N ASN A 120 -10.59 18.79 -5.20
CA ASN A 120 -10.47 20.17 -4.70
C ASN A 120 -10.33 21.18 -5.83
N ARG A 121 -9.43 20.94 -6.79
CA ARG A 121 -9.26 21.83 -7.96
C ARG A 121 -10.54 21.92 -8.79
N ALA A 122 -11.26 20.82 -8.94
CA ALA A 122 -12.52 20.81 -9.67
C ALA A 122 -13.63 21.58 -8.93
N GLN A 123 -13.70 21.47 -7.59
CA GLN A 123 -14.60 22.30 -6.78
C GLN A 123 -14.28 23.79 -6.92
N GLN A 124 -13.00 24.16 -6.98
CA GLN A 124 -12.61 25.56 -7.22
C GLN A 124 -13.08 26.04 -8.61
N ALA A 125 -12.92 25.21 -9.65
CA ALA A 125 -13.38 25.51 -11.00
C ALA A 125 -14.92 25.63 -11.06
N PHE A 126 -15.63 24.66 -10.49
CA PHE A 126 -17.09 24.66 -10.40
C PHE A 126 -17.60 25.89 -9.66
N PHE A 127 -16.97 26.29 -8.57
CA PHE A 127 -17.32 27.51 -7.83
C PHE A 127 -17.11 28.79 -8.65
N LEU A 128 -16.08 28.85 -9.51
CA LEU A 128 -15.87 30.00 -10.39
C LEU A 128 -16.97 30.12 -11.46
N GLU A 129 -17.56 29.01 -11.88
CA GLU A 129 -18.62 28.96 -12.90
C GLU A 129 -20.01 29.19 -12.28
N GLU A 130 -20.31 28.49 -11.19
CA GLU A 130 -21.66 28.40 -10.61
C GLU A 130 -21.84 29.26 -9.34
N SER A 131 -20.78 29.85 -8.81
CA SER A 131 -20.78 30.61 -7.54
C SER A 131 -21.27 29.81 -6.32
N GLN A 132 -21.23 28.48 -6.41
CA GLN A 132 -21.56 27.52 -5.36
C GLN A 132 -20.68 26.27 -5.48
N PHE A 133 -20.64 25.45 -4.43
CA PHE A 133 -20.00 24.14 -4.47
C PHE A 133 -21.04 23.05 -4.75
N THR A 134 -20.60 21.90 -5.25
CA THR A 134 -21.46 20.74 -5.49
C THR A 134 -21.10 19.56 -4.56
N ASP A 135 -22.07 18.72 -4.21
CA ASP A 135 -21.84 17.42 -3.59
C ASP A 135 -21.94 16.24 -4.58
N ALA A 136 -22.14 16.54 -5.87
CA ALA A 136 -22.23 15.56 -6.94
C ALA A 136 -20.89 15.39 -7.66
N LEU A 137 -20.28 14.20 -7.52
CA LEU A 137 -18.93 13.93 -8.06
C LEU A 137 -18.90 13.94 -9.59
N ASP A 138 -19.99 13.55 -10.23
CA ASP A 138 -20.16 13.54 -11.69
C ASP A 138 -20.23 14.94 -12.29
N GLU A 139 -20.78 15.92 -11.56
CA GLU A 139 -20.81 17.33 -11.98
C GLU A 139 -19.39 17.93 -12.08
N LEU A 140 -18.42 17.39 -11.34
CA LEU A 140 -17.03 17.85 -11.41
C LEU A 140 -16.33 17.48 -12.73
N GLY A 141 -16.84 16.53 -13.51
CA GLY A 141 -16.32 16.20 -14.85
C GLY A 141 -14.88 15.66 -14.89
N ILE A 142 -14.31 15.23 -13.76
CA ILE A 142 -12.90 14.83 -13.63
C ILE A 142 -12.60 13.35 -13.86
N GLY A 143 -13.62 12.53 -14.16
CA GLY A 143 -13.44 11.11 -14.48
C GLY A 143 -12.99 10.24 -13.30
N ILE A 144 -13.17 10.69 -12.06
CA ILE A 144 -12.91 9.90 -10.85
C ILE A 144 -14.15 9.05 -10.56
N ALA A 145 -13.96 7.74 -10.43
CA ALA A 145 -15.01 6.83 -9.99
C ALA A 145 -15.34 7.08 -8.50
N PRO A 146 -16.62 7.01 -8.08
CA PRO A 146 -16.99 7.13 -6.66
C PRO A 146 -16.34 6.09 -5.75
N GLU A 147 -15.86 4.98 -6.31
CA GLU A 147 -15.20 3.91 -5.57
C GLU A 147 -14.17 3.20 -6.45
N THR A 148 -13.01 2.91 -5.85
CA THR A 148 -11.93 2.11 -6.43
C THR A 148 -11.67 0.88 -5.56
N GLU A 149 -10.65 0.09 -5.88
CA GLU A 149 -10.27 -1.03 -5.01
C GLU A 149 -9.74 -0.57 -3.64
N THR A 150 -9.21 0.66 -3.56
CA THR A 150 -8.45 1.21 -2.43
C THR A 150 -9.22 2.27 -1.65
N TYR A 151 -10.03 3.10 -2.32
CA TYR A 151 -10.73 4.24 -1.70
C TYR A 151 -12.21 4.34 -2.10
N LYS A 152 -13.00 4.95 -1.22
CA LYS A 152 -14.33 5.47 -1.52
C LYS A 152 -14.28 6.99 -1.52
N TYR A 153 -14.81 7.60 -2.57
CA TYR A 153 -14.83 9.04 -2.76
C TYR A 153 -16.22 9.61 -2.50
N ASN A 154 -16.28 10.75 -1.82
CA ASN A 154 -17.53 11.44 -1.57
C ASN A 154 -17.29 12.95 -1.45
N LEU A 155 -18.35 13.74 -1.63
CA LEU A 155 -18.37 15.17 -1.43
C LEU A 155 -19.44 15.51 -0.40
N VAL A 156 -19.18 16.51 0.43
CA VAL A 156 -20.13 16.98 1.44
C VAL A 156 -20.10 18.50 1.45
N VAL A 157 -21.18 19.13 1.01
CA VAL A 157 -21.37 20.57 1.22
C VAL A 157 -21.70 20.79 2.69
N ILE A 158 -20.82 21.49 3.40
CA ILE A 158 -20.95 21.77 4.85
C ILE A 158 -21.71 23.08 5.05
N GLU A 159 -21.39 24.09 4.23
CA GLU A 159 -22.08 25.37 4.23
C GLU A 159 -22.30 25.83 2.78
N GLU A 160 -23.56 26.03 2.42
CA GLU A 160 -23.97 26.35 1.06
C GLU A 160 -23.26 27.61 0.54
N GLY A 161 -22.63 27.48 -0.64
CA GLY A 161 -21.87 28.56 -1.27
C GLY A 161 -20.61 29.01 -0.53
N LYS A 162 -20.19 28.30 0.53
CA LYS A 162 -19.08 28.71 1.40
C LYS A 162 -18.07 27.63 1.71
N LEU A 163 -18.50 26.38 1.90
CA LEU A 163 -17.61 25.31 2.36
C LEU A 163 -18.08 23.96 1.84
N VAL A 164 -17.18 23.26 1.15
CA VAL A 164 -17.34 21.86 0.74
C VAL A 164 -16.14 21.04 1.19
N GLN A 165 -16.42 19.81 1.57
CA GLN A 165 -15.43 18.82 1.92
C GLN A 165 -15.41 17.73 0.86
N THR A 166 -14.21 17.38 0.42
CA THR A 166 -13.95 16.24 -0.45
C THR A 166 -13.33 15.12 0.39
N LEU A 167 -13.73 13.88 0.14
CA LEU A 167 -13.42 12.74 1.00
C LEU A 167 -12.82 11.62 0.18
N ALA A 168 -11.74 11.01 0.69
CA ALA A 168 -11.26 9.71 0.28
C ALA A 168 -11.08 8.82 1.51
N THR A 169 -12.08 7.98 1.75
CA THR A 169 -12.08 7.01 2.85
C THR A 169 -11.38 5.74 2.39
N SER A 170 -10.33 5.32 3.08
CA SER A 170 -9.64 4.06 2.78
C SER A 170 -10.58 2.87 2.92
N LYS A 171 -10.47 1.92 1.98
CA LYS A 171 -11.11 0.61 2.05
C LYS A 171 -10.17 -0.48 2.54
N LYS A 172 -8.88 -0.20 2.72
CA LYS A 172 -7.85 -1.18 3.11
C LYS A 172 -7.22 -0.82 4.45
N GLU A 173 -6.94 -1.84 5.25
CA GLU A 173 -6.17 -1.69 6.47
C GLU A 173 -4.75 -1.19 6.17
N GLY A 174 -4.16 -0.45 7.10
CA GLY A 174 -2.81 0.10 6.94
C GLY A 174 -2.70 1.28 5.97
N LEU A 175 -3.79 1.74 5.33
CA LEU A 175 -3.80 2.97 4.54
C LEU A 175 -4.45 4.13 5.29
N LYS A 176 -3.88 5.33 5.09
CA LYS A 176 -4.45 6.59 5.56
C LYS A 176 -5.69 6.98 4.74
N SER A 177 -6.58 7.74 5.36
CA SER A 177 -7.69 8.43 4.68
C SER A 177 -7.32 9.88 4.42
N TYR A 178 -7.92 10.48 3.40
CA TYR A 178 -7.64 11.85 2.98
C TYR A 178 -8.92 12.67 2.93
N THR A 179 -8.81 13.95 3.25
CA THR A 179 -9.90 14.89 3.07
C THR A 179 -9.38 16.21 2.52
N GLY A 180 -10.11 16.75 1.56
CA GLY A 180 -9.89 18.09 1.05
C GLY A 180 -10.96 19.02 1.59
N ILE A 181 -10.59 20.27 1.81
CA ILE A 181 -11.49 21.32 2.24
C ILE A 181 -11.39 22.40 1.18
N VAL A 182 -12.52 22.86 0.66
CA VAL A 182 -12.58 23.97 -0.29
C VAL A 182 -13.57 24.99 0.23
N PHE A 183 -13.14 26.24 0.31
CA PHE A 183 -13.94 27.28 0.94
C PHE A 183 -13.85 28.60 0.20
N ALA A 184 -14.96 29.34 0.18
CA ALA A 184 -15.05 30.64 -0.42
C ALA A 184 -14.37 31.70 0.45
N THR A 185 -13.70 32.65 -0.19
CA THR A 185 -13.11 33.83 0.46
C THR A 185 -13.51 35.08 -0.30
N ASP A 186 -13.92 36.12 0.43
CA ASP A 186 -14.21 37.42 -0.15
C ASP A 186 -12.90 38.17 -0.43
N GLU A 187 -12.60 38.43 -1.70
CA GLU A 187 -11.50 39.31 -2.11
C GLU A 187 -12.04 40.58 -2.77
N SER A 188 -11.22 41.64 -2.77
CA SER A 188 -11.57 42.95 -3.34
C SER A 188 -12.00 42.94 -4.82
N GLN A 189 -11.76 41.83 -5.55
CA GLN A 189 -12.08 41.66 -6.97
C GLN A 189 -13.14 40.58 -7.25
N GLY A 190 -13.75 39.95 -6.23
CA GLY A 190 -14.77 38.92 -6.40
C GLY A 190 -14.71 37.80 -5.36
N LYS A 191 -15.61 36.82 -5.47
CA LYS A 191 -15.56 35.59 -4.66
C LYS A 191 -14.48 34.66 -5.22
N MET A 192 -13.47 34.37 -4.41
CA MET A 192 -12.44 33.38 -4.71
C MET A 192 -12.66 32.13 -3.85
N SER A 193 -11.92 31.06 -4.15
CA SER A 193 -11.92 29.86 -3.30
C SER A 193 -10.50 29.44 -2.96
N GLN A 194 -10.30 28.97 -1.74
CA GLN A 194 -9.06 28.39 -1.25
C GLN A 194 -9.27 26.91 -0.91
N THR A 195 -8.17 26.17 -0.77
CA THR A 195 -8.24 24.76 -0.44
C THR A 195 -7.17 24.32 0.55
N LEU A 196 -7.51 23.31 1.36
CA LEU A 196 -6.60 22.54 2.18
C LEU A 196 -6.72 21.07 1.80
N LEU A 197 -5.60 20.36 1.88
CA LEU A 197 -5.56 18.91 1.77
C LEU A 197 -5.05 18.35 3.09
N CYS A 198 -5.74 17.38 3.64
CA CYS A 198 -5.43 16.78 4.94
C CYS A 198 -5.32 15.27 4.79
N GLU A 199 -4.41 14.66 5.55
CA GLU A 199 -4.30 13.22 5.70
C GLU A 199 -4.55 12.81 7.14
N SER A 200 -5.06 11.60 7.37
CA SER A 200 -5.20 11.07 8.72
C SER A 200 -3.82 10.85 9.35
N ASP A 201 -3.71 11.12 10.65
CA ASP A 201 -2.45 10.92 11.38
C ASP A 201 -2.07 9.42 11.38
N GLU A 202 -3.07 8.56 11.60
CA GLU A 202 -2.96 7.10 11.59
C GLU A 202 -3.75 6.47 10.43
N PRO A 203 -3.40 5.25 9.97
CA PRO A 203 -4.23 4.47 9.07
C PRO A 203 -5.67 4.30 9.59
N THR A 204 -6.66 4.53 8.74
CA THR A 204 -8.06 4.45 9.15
C THR A 204 -8.99 4.24 7.95
N GLN A 205 -10.02 3.43 8.15
CA GLN A 205 -11.14 3.23 7.22
C GLN A 205 -12.38 4.03 7.64
N ALA A 206 -12.28 4.86 8.70
CA ALA A 206 -13.35 5.74 9.11
C ALA A 206 -13.47 6.93 8.16
N THR A 207 -14.71 7.34 7.89
CA THR A 207 -14.96 8.56 7.12
C THR A 207 -14.31 9.76 7.81
N PRO A 208 -13.55 10.61 7.08
CA PRO A 208 -12.97 11.81 7.67
C PRO A 208 -14.03 12.70 8.35
N PRO A 209 -13.75 13.25 9.55
CA PRO A 209 -14.67 14.16 10.23
C PRO A 209 -14.82 15.46 9.46
N GLN A 210 -15.85 16.24 9.80
CA GLN A 210 -15.96 17.61 9.30
C GLN A 210 -14.77 18.48 9.76
N PRO A 211 -14.30 19.41 8.92
CA PRO A 211 -13.19 20.30 9.21
C PRO A 211 -13.46 21.20 10.42
N ASN A 212 -12.39 21.63 11.07
CA ASN A 212 -12.47 22.57 12.18
C ASN A 212 -12.70 23.99 11.62
N THR A 213 -13.73 24.68 12.13
CA THR A 213 -14.10 26.05 11.73
C THR A 213 -14.07 27.03 12.92
N GLU A 214 -13.25 26.73 13.94
CA GLU A 214 -13.15 27.54 15.15
C GLU A 214 -12.52 28.92 14.87
N GLU A 215 -13.02 29.95 15.55
CA GLU A 215 -12.54 31.34 15.44
C GLU A 215 -12.50 31.92 14.02
N GLY A 216 -13.26 31.34 13.08
CA GLY A 216 -13.29 31.75 11.67
C GLY A 216 -12.09 31.26 10.85
N ALA A 217 -11.21 30.44 11.43
CA ALA A 217 -10.14 29.77 10.71
C ALA A 217 -10.61 28.38 10.26
N ILE A 218 -10.35 28.04 8.99
CA ILE A 218 -10.64 26.72 8.44
C ILE A 218 -9.39 25.86 8.55
N ALA A 219 -9.51 24.69 9.19
CA ALA A 219 -8.39 23.78 9.44
C ALA A 219 -8.79 22.32 9.26
N CYS A 220 -7.77 21.46 9.14
CA CYS A 220 -7.96 20.01 9.10
C CYS A 220 -8.72 19.52 10.34
N PRO A 221 -9.57 18.48 10.19
CA PRO A 221 -10.28 17.89 11.32
C PRO A 221 -9.32 17.27 12.34
N SER A 222 -9.80 17.04 13.56
CA SER A 222 -9.02 16.34 14.60
C SER A 222 -8.58 14.95 14.13
N GLY A 223 -7.31 14.61 14.37
CA GLY A 223 -6.69 13.36 13.90
C GLY A 223 -6.25 13.42 12.43
N TYR A 224 -6.21 14.61 11.83
CA TYR A 224 -5.72 14.84 10.48
C TYR A 224 -4.72 16.00 10.46
N THR A 225 -3.66 15.83 9.66
CA THR A 225 -2.61 16.82 9.46
C THR A 225 -2.70 17.43 8.07
N SER A 226 -2.47 18.74 7.99
CA SER A 226 -2.43 19.48 6.73
C SER A 226 -1.21 19.10 5.90
N LEU A 227 -1.45 18.78 4.63
CA LEU A 227 -0.44 18.54 3.61
C LEU A 227 -0.12 19.84 2.89
N LYS A 228 1.16 20.19 2.87
CA LYS A 228 1.69 21.32 2.10
C LYS A 228 1.77 21.01 0.60
#